data_AF-A0A936GJJ1-F1
#
_entry.id   AF-A0A936GJJ1-F1
#
_cell.length_a   1.000
_cell.length_b   1.000
_cell.length_c   1.000
_cell.angle_alpha   90.00
_cell.angle_beta   90.00
_cell.angle_gamma   90.00
#
_symmetry.space_group_name_H-M   'P 1'
#
loop_
_entity.id
_entity.type
_entity.pdbx_description
1 polymer ?
#
loop_
_entity_poly.entity_id
_entity_poly.type
_entity_poly.pdbx_seq_one_letter_code
_entity_poly.pdbx_strand_id
1 'polypeptide(L)'
;MIVQIFRNNKVIAAVKPLDSSELQQEKQTKDQILLKFVLSDFVDIKVGDYISFDKTNQIYVIDQSPEIIESPKNNSYTCYFEGAIQNLYKTKILLETEKKEGGFYKDYKFSLTGNAQTFLSFIVSNLNRNSNTQIIAGDFETTETKTFEFNNWNAFEAITELSSSLNFNWYLEANVLHFAKKQNNITHILQVGRRKGSIELTRMKVSNNNIETVVYGYGGSKNMPPRVNIYGLSYDSNLLKENRLCFDGVHGESKLEKNVDLYGRIESIQEFDDIFPQRTGIVTGLSENLRTFYDTNIEFDINENLISGINPKITFNTGKLAGLTFNISFNNSSKAITMDYYSDESGQYPNELIFTSVGDSYKLYDVIMPQNYIDEAKELLRQTTQDYLNLQSKSVESYEAKLDPQYLQENEIVLNIGDTIRVVSDVFLIDDFYEIKELTQNITRPYNYTIKFGDILPKSLLYLFRTNNFSIQQSIYNVSNNSVTNNQLTNVIGGEKLVWQPV
;
A
#
# COMPACT_ATOMS: atom_id res chain seq x y z
N MET A 1 -34.46 7.76 -19.83
CA MET A 1 -34.12 7.15 -18.53
C MET A 1 -34.69 8.02 -17.42
N ILE A 2 -35.29 7.41 -16.40
CA ILE A 2 -35.72 8.07 -15.16
C ILE A 2 -34.89 7.43 -14.04
N VAL A 3 -34.37 8.24 -13.13
CA VAL A 3 -33.62 7.77 -11.95
C VAL A 3 -34.49 7.97 -10.72
N GLN A 4 -34.64 6.93 -9.90
CA GLN A 4 -35.38 6.99 -8.65
C GLN A 4 -34.41 7.23 -7.50
N ILE A 5 -34.69 8.26 -6.70
CA ILE A 5 -33.95 8.58 -5.47
C ILE A 5 -34.75 8.03 -4.29
N PHE A 6 -34.07 7.32 -3.41
CA PHE A 6 -34.67 6.62 -2.28
C PHE A 6 -34.19 7.17 -0.94
N ARG A 7 -35.09 7.15 0.03
CA ARG A 7 -34.82 7.32 1.46
C ARG A 7 -35.57 6.26 2.23
N ASN A 8 -34.89 5.47 3.07
CA ASN A 8 -35.52 4.39 3.86
C ASN A 8 -36.40 3.46 3.00
N ASN A 9 -35.90 3.04 1.83
CA ASN A 9 -36.57 2.18 0.85
C ASN A 9 -37.87 2.76 0.24
N LYS A 10 -38.10 4.07 0.37
CA LYS A 10 -39.19 4.78 -0.29
C LYS A 10 -38.64 5.72 -1.34
N VAL A 11 -39.28 5.76 -2.51
CA VAL A 11 -38.95 6.74 -3.56
C VAL A 11 -39.35 8.13 -3.05
N ILE A 12 -38.37 9.03 -2.94
CA ILE A 12 -38.60 10.44 -2.58
C ILE A 12 -38.66 11.35 -3.81
N ALA A 13 -38.03 10.95 -4.91
CA ALA A 13 -38.08 11.65 -6.18
C ALA A 13 -37.83 10.70 -7.35
N ALA A 14 -38.49 10.96 -8.47
CA ALA A 14 -38.21 10.33 -9.75
C ALA A 14 -37.76 11.43 -10.73
N VAL A 15 -36.49 11.41 -11.10
CA VAL A 15 -35.85 12.54 -11.79
C VAL A 15 -35.43 12.15 -13.20
N LYS A 16 -35.52 13.10 -14.13
CA LYS A 16 -34.96 12.96 -15.47
C LYS A 16 -33.56 13.59 -15.47
N PRO A 17 -32.49 12.80 -15.63
CA PRO A 17 -31.14 13.34 -15.66
C PRO A 17 -30.94 14.28 -16.85
N LEU A 18 -30.15 15.33 -16.66
CA LEU A 18 -29.61 16.16 -17.73
C LEU A 18 -28.45 15.43 -18.42
N ASP A 19 -28.17 15.81 -19.67
CA ASP A 19 -27.07 15.25 -20.47
C ASP A 19 -25.68 15.50 -19.84
N SER A 20 -25.55 16.40 -18.88
CA SER A 20 -24.33 16.63 -18.10
C SER A 20 -24.22 15.72 -16.86
N SER A 21 -25.05 14.68 -16.75
CA SER A 21 -24.97 13.69 -15.67
C SER A 21 -24.05 12.55 -16.07
N GLU A 22 -23.16 12.15 -15.15
CA GLU A 22 -22.03 11.28 -15.45
C GLU A 22 -21.80 10.25 -14.34
N LEU A 23 -21.48 9.01 -14.71
CA LEU A 23 -20.72 8.11 -13.87
C LEU A 23 -19.24 8.49 -14.01
N GLN A 24 -18.55 8.67 -12.89
CA GLN A 24 -17.14 9.06 -12.83
C GLN A 24 -16.38 8.09 -11.94
N GLN A 25 -15.42 7.36 -12.53
CA GLN A 25 -14.61 6.36 -11.85
C GLN A 25 -13.13 6.63 -12.08
N GLU A 26 -12.33 6.50 -11.03
CA GLU A 26 -10.89 6.65 -11.01
C GLU A 26 -10.33 5.51 -10.16
N LYS A 27 -9.47 4.68 -10.75
CA LYS A 27 -8.96 3.46 -10.12
C LYS A 27 -8.44 3.78 -8.71
N GLN A 28 -8.95 3.05 -7.73
CA GLN A 28 -8.56 3.17 -6.32
C GLN A 28 -8.78 4.56 -5.69
N THR A 29 -9.54 5.47 -6.30
CA THR A 29 -9.69 6.84 -5.77
C THR A 29 -11.14 7.32 -5.78
N LYS A 30 -11.85 7.09 -6.88
CA LYS A 30 -13.18 7.69 -7.09
C LYS A 30 -14.14 6.69 -7.72
N ASP A 31 -15.36 6.69 -7.23
CA ASP A 31 -16.49 6.01 -7.87
C ASP A 31 -17.76 6.76 -7.46
N GLN A 32 -18.28 7.59 -8.35
CA GLN A 32 -19.42 8.45 -8.05
C GLN A 32 -20.33 8.67 -9.26
N ILE A 33 -21.59 8.99 -9.01
CA ILE A 33 -22.55 9.45 -10.00
C ILE A 33 -22.82 10.94 -9.74
N LEU A 34 -22.40 11.78 -10.68
CA LEU A 34 -22.81 13.16 -10.79
C LEU A 34 -24.19 13.21 -11.46
N LEU A 35 -25.23 13.44 -10.67
CA LEU A 35 -26.61 13.52 -11.16
C LEU A 35 -27.07 14.97 -11.17
N LYS A 36 -27.35 15.50 -12.36
CA LYS A 36 -27.89 16.85 -12.53
C LYS A 36 -29.31 16.78 -13.09
N PHE A 37 -30.26 17.49 -12.49
CA PHE A 37 -31.66 17.47 -12.92
C PHE A 37 -32.41 18.72 -12.45
N VAL A 38 -33.65 18.85 -12.91
CA VAL A 38 -34.52 19.99 -12.63
C VAL A 38 -35.89 19.49 -12.18
N LEU A 39 -36.44 20.08 -11.10
CA LEU A 39 -37.79 19.80 -10.60
C LEU A 39 -38.59 21.10 -10.49
N SER A 40 -39.91 21.03 -10.71
CA SER A 40 -40.82 22.17 -10.47
C SER A 40 -41.00 22.42 -8.97
N ASP A 41 -41.24 21.34 -8.23
CA ASP A 41 -41.46 21.37 -6.79
C ASP A 41 -40.16 21.13 -6.05
N PHE A 42 -40.00 21.81 -4.92
CA PHE A 42 -38.84 21.60 -4.06
C PHE A 42 -38.90 20.21 -3.43
N VAL A 43 -37.84 19.44 -3.64
CA VAL A 43 -37.57 18.20 -2.91
C VAL A 43 -36.33 18.39 -2.05
N ASP A 44 -36.48 18.10 -0.76
CA ASP A 44 -35.42 18.16 0.24
C ASP A 44 -34.58 16.87 0.21
N ILE A 45 -33.54 16.89 -0.62
CA ILE A 45 -32.57 15.79 -0.78
C ILE A 45 -31.48 15.91 0.29
N LYS A 46 -31.18 14.80 0.98
CA LYS A 46 -30.34 14.77 2.17
C LYS A 46 -29.21 13.74 2.05
N VAL A 47 -28.20 13.94 2.89
CA VAL A 47 -27.20 12.91 3.19
C VAL A 47 -27.89 11.62 3.62
N GLY A 48 -27.47 10.51 3.02
CA GLY A 48 -28.07 9.18 3.19
C GLY A 48 -29.13 8.80 2.16
N ASP A 49 -29.62 9.74 1.34
CA ASP A 49 -30.44 9.39 0.18
C ASP A 49 -29.61 8.64 -0.86
N TYR A 50 -30.20 7.72 -1.60
CA TYR A 50 -29.45 6.82 -2.47
C TYR A 50 -30.15 6.54 -3.80
N ILE A 51 -29.37 6.05 -4.76
CA ILE A 51 -29.84 5.51 -6.05
C ILE A 51 -29.25 4.12 -6.26
N SER A 52 -29.97 3.26 -6.98
CA SER A 52 -29.42 2.02 -7.54
C SER A 52 -29.01 2.27 -8.98
N PHE A 53 -27.84 1.78 -9.39
CA PHE A 53 -27.36 1.93 -10.76
C PHE A 53 -27.06 0.57 -11.40
N ASP A 54 -27.88 0.20 -12.39
CA ASP A 54 -27.90 -1.16 -12.95
C ASP A 54 -26.57 -1.59 -13.58
N LYS A 55 -25.83 -0.66 -14.21
CA LYS A 55 -24.56 -0.99 -14.87
C LYS A 55 -23.54 -1.60 -13.89
N THR A 56 -23.41 -0.99 -12.71
CA THR A 56 -22.44 -1.40 -11.70
C THR A 56 -23.05 -2.30 -10.65
N ASN A 57 -24.37 -2.53 -10.71
CA ASN A 57 -25.14 -3.33 -9.75
C ASN A 57 -24.86 -2.94 -8.28
N GLN A 58 -24.72 -1.64 -8.03
CA GLN A 58 -24.44 -1.10 -6.70
C GLN A 58 -25.34 0.09 -6.35
N ILE A 59 -25.38 0.37 -5.05
CA ILE A 59 -26.05 1.53 -4.47
C ILE A 59 -25.04 2.66 -4.36
N TYR A 60 -25.43 3.85 -4.84
CA TYR A 60 -24.68 5.08 -4.63
C TYR A 60 -25.45 6.00 -3.67
N VAL A 61 -24.76 6.58 -2.71
CA VAL A 61 -25.35 7.31 -1.57
C VAL A 61 -24.85 8.75 -1.53
N ILE A 62 -25.73 9.70 -1.25
CA ILE A 62 -25.36 11.10 -1.00
C ILE A 62 -24.61 11.18 0.32
N ASP A 63 -23.37 11.64 0.26
CA ASP A 63 -22.54 11.88 1.45
C ASP A 63 -22.36 13.37 1.77
N GLN A 64 -22.58 14.23 0.78
CA GLN A 64 -22.47 15.68 0.91
C GLN A 64 -23.77 16.33 0.48
N SER A 65 -24.16 17.42 1.15
CA SER A 65 -25.36 18.16 0.79
C SER A 65 -25.33 18.56 -0.69
N PRO A 66 -26.42 18.35 -1.44
CA PRO A 66 -26.46 18.70 -2.84
C PRO A 66 -26.43 20.22 -3.04
N GLU A 67 -25.95 20.66 -4.20
CA GLU A 67 -26.09 22.05 -4.62
C GLU A 67 -27.47 22.22 -5.26
N ILE A 68 -28.24 23.19 -4.76
CA ILE A 68 -29.60 23.47 -5.22
C ILE A 68 -29.70 24.95 -5.59
N ILE A 69 -30.12 25.23 -6.82
CA ILE A 69 -30.37 26.59 -7.31
C ILE A 69 -31.87 26.75 -7.50
N GLU A 70 -32.48 27.62 -6.70
CA GLU A 70 -33.88 28.02 -6.85
C GLU A 70 -34.02 29.01 -8.01
N SER A 71 -35.06 28.83 -8.83
CA SER A 71 -35.44 29.75 -9.90
C SER A 71 -36.97 29.88 -9.95
N PRO A 72 -37.53 30.96 -10.51
CA PRO A 72 -38.97 31.25 -10.40
C PRO A 72 -39.94 30.17 -10.91
N LYS A 73 -39.46 29.21 -11.70
CA LYS A 73 -40.27 28.12 -12.26
C LYS A 73 -39.80 26.73 -11.88
N ASN A 74 -38.57 26.60 -11.39
CA ASN A 74 -37.94 25.30 -11.17
C ASN A 74 -36.72 25.42 -10.24
N ASN A 75 -36.32 24.28 -9.69
CA ASN A 75 -35.15 24.10 -8.86
C ASN A 75 -34.16 23.21 -9.62
N SER A 76 -32.92 23.67 -9.78
CA SER A 76 -31.85 22.91 -10.40
C SER A 76 -31.01 22.24 -9.33
N TYR A 77 -30.73 20.96 -9.50
CA TYR A 77 -30.02 20.12 -8.56
C TYR A 77 -28.72 19.61 -9.17
N THR A 78 -27.64 19.70 -8.41
CA THR A 78 -26.39 18.97 -8.66
C THR A 78 -26.11 18.09 -7.44
N CYS A 79 -26.22 16.78 -7.63
CA CYS A 79 -26.01 15.79 -6.57
C CYS A 79 -24.82 14.89 -6.92
N TYR A 80 -23.95 14.64 -5.94
CA TYR A 80 -22.89 13.64 -6.02
C TYR A 80 -23.31 12.43 -5.18
N PHE A 81 -23.56 11.31 -5.84
CA PHE A 81 -23.84 10.04 -5.19
C PHE A 81 -22.56 9.20 -5.20
N GLU A 82 -22.08 8.85 -4.03
CA GLU A 82 -20.82 8.14 -3.82
C GLU A 82 -21.01 6.62 -3.80
N GLY A 83 -20.09 5.90 -4.44
CA GLY A 83 -20.08 4.45 -4.54
C GLY A 83 -19.41 3.75 -3.35
N ALA A 84 -19.24 2.43 -3.48
CA ALA A 84 -18.77 1.58 -2.38
C ALA A 84 -17.34 1.93 -1.89
N ILE A 85 -16.50 2.52 -2.74
CA ILE A 85 -15.13 2.90 -2.38
C ILE A 85 -15.09 3.91 -1.23
N GLN A 86 -16.10 4.77 -1.09
CA GLN A 86 -16.15 5.73 0.02
C GLN A 86 -16.26 5.08 1.40
N ASN A 87 -16.80 3.85 1.46
CA ASN A 87 -16.86 3.11 2.72
C ASN A 87 -15.47 2.77 3.25
N LEU A 88 -14.46 2.67 2.37
CA LEU A 88 -13.07 2.45 2.76
C LEU A 88 -12.49 3.66 3.52
N TYR A 89 -12.84 4.88 3.11
CA TYR A 89 -12.42 6.11 3.79
C TYR A 89 -13.14 6.33 5.13
N LYS A 90 -14.40 5.92 5.23
CA LYS A 90 -15.24 6.11 6.42
C LYS A 90 -14.98 5.10 7.55
N THR A 91 -14.40 3.95 7.23
CA THR A 91 -14.24 2.87 8.21
C THR A 91 -12.85 2.88 8.83
N LYS A 92 -12.77 3.07 10.14
CA LYS A 92 -11.54 2.89 10.91
C LYS A 92 -11.22 1.41 11.14
N ILE A 93 -9.95 1.07 11.01
CA ILE A 93 -9.43 -0.26 11.31
C ILE A 93 -9.16 -0.36 12.81
N LEU A 94 -9.79 -1.34 13.46
CA LEU A 94 -9.68 -1.61 14.89
C LEU A 94 -9.42 -3.10 15.09
N LEU A 95 -8.66 -3.43 16.12
CA LEU A 95 -8.50 -4.80 16.60
C LEU A 95 -9.53 -5.07 17.70
N GLU A 96 -10.36 -6.11 17.51
CA GLU A 96 -11.32 -6.57 18.51
C GLU A 96 -10.71 -7.69 19.35
N THR A 97 -10.69 -7.52 20.68
CA THR A 97 -10.20 -8.53 21.63
C THR A 97 -11.25 -8.81 22.71
N GLU A 98 -11.42 -10.07 23.09
CA GLU A 98 -12.45 -10.48 24.05
C GLU A 98 -12.12 -10.03 25.48
N LYS A 99 -13.14 -9.55 26.20
CA LYS A 99 -13.06 -9.26 27.63
C LYS A 99 -13.30 -10.53 28.43
N LYS A 100 -12.55 -10.71 29.53
CA LYS A 100 -12.78 -11.82 30.48
C LYS A 100 -14.22 -11.86 31.03
N GLU A 101 -14.86 -10.71 31.19
CA GLU A 101 -16.23 -10.58 31.72
C GLU A 101 -17.31 -10.60 30.62
N GLY A 102 -16.93 -10.82 29.35
CA GLY A 102 -17.81 -10.76 28.19
C GLY A 102 -17.80 -9.39 27.49
N GLY A 103 -17.99 -9.41 26.16
CA GLY A 103 -17.85 -8.24 25.29
C GLY A 103 -16.45 -8.08 24.71
N PHE A 104 -16.18 -6.94 24.04
CA PHE A 104 -14.95 -6.72 23.27
C PHE A 104 -14.28 -5.37 23.62
N TYR A 105 -12.95 -5.34 23.66
CA TYR A 105 -12.17 -4.11 23.49
C TYR A 105 -12.00 -3.79 22.01
N LYS A 106 -11.73 -2.53 21.69
CA LYS A 106 -11.50 -2.03 20.34
C LYS A 106 -10.30 -1.11 20.35
N ASP A 107 -9.16 -1.64 19.94
CA ASP A 107 -7.91 -0.90 19.93
C ASP A 107 -7.62 -0.34 18.54
N TYR A 108 -7.26 0.94 18.48
CA TYR A 108 -6.91 1.64 17.23
C TYR A 108 -5.40 1.66 16.95
N LYS A 109 -4.60 1.24 17.95
CA LYS A 109 -3.15 1.14 17.87
C LYS A 109 -2.73 -0.27 18.28
N PHE A 110 -2.21 -1.03 17.33
CA PHE A 110 -1.83 -2.43 17.52
C PHE A 110 -0.89 -2.87 16.40
N SER A 111 -0.13 -3.93 16.66
CA SER A 111 0.66 -4.62 15.65
C SER A 111 -0.10 -5.84 15.14
N LEU A 112 -0.02 -6.11 13.84
CA LEU A 112 -0.61 -7.30 13.25
C LEU A 112 0.33 -7.88 12.18
N THR A 113 0.60 -9.17 12.29
CA THR A 113 1.44 -9.91 11.35
C THR A 113 0.56 -10.78 10.46
N GLY A 114 0.76 -10.67 9.15
CA GLY A 114 -0.05 -11.43 8.19
C GLY A 114 0.47 -11.34 6.76
N ASN A 115 -0.15 -12.13 5.89
CA ASN A 115 -0.01 -12.02 4.43
C ASN A 115 -1.27 -11.36 3.84
N ALA A 116 -1.34 -11.22 2.51
CA ALA A 116 -2.49 -10.61 1.83
C ALA A 116 -3.84 -11.27 2.20
N GLN A 117 -3.90 -12.59 2.36
CA GLN A 117 -5.12 -13.30 2.76
C GLN A 117 -5.60 -12.92 4.17
N THR A 118 -4.67 -12.92 5.14
CA THR A 118 -4.95 -12.54 6.53
C THR A 118 -5.47 -11.11 6.58
N PHE A 119 -4.79 -10.18 5.88
CA PHE A 119 -5.20 -8.79 5.87
C PHE A 119 -6.51 -8.54 5.13
N LEU A 120 -6.77 -9.23 4.01
CA LEU A 120 -8.05 -9.12 3.30
C LEU A 120 -9.21 -9.49 4.24
N SER A 121 -9.08 -10.62 4.93
CA SER A 121 -10.09 -11.09 5.89
C SER A 121 -10.29 -10.09 7.04
N PHE A 122 -9.19 -9.55 7.58
CA PHE A 122 -9.21 -8.56 8.66
C PHE A 122 -9.86 -7.22 8.25
N ILE A 123 -9.55 -6.73 7.06
CA ILE A 123 -10.13 -5.49 6.53
C ILE A 123 -11.62 -5.68 6.24
N VAL A 124 -12.01 -6.80 5.63
CA VAL A 124 -13.42 -7.11 5.36
C VAL A 124 -14.23 -7.23 6.65
N SER A 125 -13.69 -7.84 7.72
CA SER A 125 -14.40 -7.89 9.01
C SER A 125 -14.63 -6.48 9.58
N ASN A 126 -13.63 -5.60 9.47
CA ASN A 126 -13.72 -4.21 9.90
C ASN A 126 -14.76 -3.42 9.08
N LEU A 127 -14.79 -3.59 7.76
CA LEU A 127 -15.77 -2.95 6.86
C LEU A 127 -17.21 -3.37 7.19
N ASN A 128 -17.41 -4.61 7.63
CA ASN A 128 -18.73 -5.14 7.96
C ASN A 128 -19.20 -4.80 9.38
N ARG A 129 -18.36 -4.23 10.24
CA ARG A 129 -18.68 -3.97 11.66
C ARG A 129 -19.90 -3.07 11.88
N ASN A 130 -20.08 -2.06 11.03
CA ASN A 130 -21.14 -1.04 11.16
C ASN A 130 -21.86 -0.78 9.83
N SER A 131 -21.75 -1.68 8.84
CA SER A 131 -22.27 -1.45 7.50
C SER A 131 -23.60 -2.18 7.28
N ASN A 132 -24.54 -1.50 6.63
CA ASN A 132 -25.76 -2.13 6.12
C ASN A 132 -25.52 -2.93 4.83
N THR A 133 -24.36 -2.74 4.19
CA THR A 133 -23.95 -3.45 2.97
C THR A 133 -22.79 -4.36 3.31
N GLN A 134 -22.97 -5.66 3.13
CA GLN A 134 -21.95 -6.66 3.41
C GLN A 134 -20.90 -6.66 2.29
N ILE A 135 -19.66 -6.36 2.65
CA ILE A 135 -18.47 -6.58 1.83
C ILE A 135 -18.01 -8.03 1.97
N ILE A 136 -17.62 -8.65 0.86
CA ILE A 136 -17.15 -10.03 0.78
C ILE A 136 -15.66 -10.03 0.42
N ALA A 137 -14.89 -10.93 1.02
CA ALA A 137 -13.51 -11.18 0.62
C ALA A 137 -13.50 -11.99 -0.69
N GLY A 138 -12.84 -11.45 -1.72
CA GLY A 138 -12.62 -12.11 -3.00
C GLY A 138 -11.25 -12.79 -3.08
N ASP A 139 -10.72 -12.84 -4.30
CA ASP A 139 -9.40 -13.41 -4.60
C ASP A 139 -8.26 -12.60 -3.98
N PHE A 140 -7.14 -13.29 -3.74
CA PHE A 140 -5.92 -12.70 -3.19
C PHE A 140 -4.67 -13.32 -3.83
N GLU A 141 -3.62 -12.52 -3.96
CA GLU A 141 -2.29 -12.97 -4.36
C GLU A 141 -1.55 -13.61 -3.16
N THR A 142 -0.70 -14.60 -3.43
CA THR A 142 0.14 -15.19 -2.38
C THR A 142 1.34 -14.27 -2.11
N THR A 143 1.44 -13.75 -0.89
CA THR A 143 2.53 -12.86 -0.47
C THR A 143 3.28 -13.46 0.71
N GLU A 144 4.45 -12.89 1.00
CA GLU A 144 5.11 -13.12 2.29
C GLU A 144 4.27 -12.55 3.46
N THR A 145 4.69 -12.91 4.68
CA THR A 145 4.13 -12.38 5.93
C THR A 145 4.96 -11.21 6.43
N LYS A 146 4.31 -10.09 6.75
CA LYS A 146 4.96 -8.90 7.32
C LYS A 146 4.14 -8.37 8.50
N THR A 147 4.82 -7.79 9.48
CA THR A 147 4.21 -7.10 10.62
C THR A 147 3.96 -5.65 10.27
N PHE A 148 2.75 -5.17 10.53
CA PHE A 148 2.36 -3.78 10.34
C PHE A 148 1.89 -3.19 11.67
N GLU A 149 2.34 -1.96 11.94
CA GLU A 149 1.91 -1.15 13.07
C GLU A 149 0.73 -0.27 12.64
N PHE A 150 -0.48 -0.67 13.02
CA PHE A 150 -1.68 0.11 12.75
C PHE A 150 -1.77 1.25 13.77
N ASN A 151 -2.04 2.45 13.28
CA ASN A 151 -2.23 3.62 14.14
C ASN A 151 -3.27 4.57 13.53
N ASN A 152 -4.53 4.42 13.96
CA ASN A 152 -5.64 5.28 13.55
C ASN A 152 -5.88 5.32 12.02
N TRP A 153 -5.59 4.23 11.31
CA TRP A 153 -5.83 4.14 9.87
C TRP A 153 -7.29 3.85 9.54
N ASN A 154 -7.78 4.43 8.44
CA ASN A 154 -8.99 3.94 7.77
C ASN A 154 -8.66 2.74 6.86
N ALA A 155 -9.69 2.05 6.37
CA ALA A 155 -9.51 0.86 5.55
C ALA A 155 -8.78 1.15 4.24
N PHE A 156 -9.01 2.32 3.63
CA PHE A 156 -8.30 2.74 2.43
C PHE A 156 -6.79 2.91 2.67
N GLU A 157 -6.42 3.61 3.74
CA GLU A 157 -5.04 3.82 4.19
C GLU A 157 -4.34 2.49 4.45
N ALA A 158 -5.02 1.59 5.18
CA ALA A 158 -4.52 0.26 5.45
C ALA A 158 -4.29 -0.54 4.16
N ILE A 159 -5.28 -0.66 3.27
CA ILE A 159 -5.12 -1.39 2.00
C ILE A 159 -3.98 -0.80 1.16
N THR A 160 -3.86 0.52 1.15
CA THR A 160 -2.81 1.24 0.40
C THR A 160 -1.41 0.91 0.92
N GLU A 161 -1.21 0.95 2.24
CA GLU A 161 0.08 0.61 2.84
C GLU A 161 0.41 -0.88 2.67
N LEU A 162 -0.59 -1.75 2.91
CA LEU A 162 -0.45 -3.19 2.75
C LEU A 162 -0.09 -3.60 1.32
N SER A 163 -0.84 -3.10 0.32
CA SER A 163 -0.59 -3.39 -1.10
C SER A 163 0.79 -2.94 -1.55
N SER A 164 1.28 -1.83 -1.01
CA SER A 164 2.61 -1.30 -1.32
C SER A 164 3.72 -2.12 -0.69
N SER A 165 3.58 -2.46 0.58
CA SER A 165 4.59 -3.18 1.34
C SER A 165 4.64 -4.68 1.04
N LEU A 166 3.51 -5.28 0.61
CA LEU A 166 3.41 -6.69 0.21
C LEU A 166 3.36 -6.88 -1.31
N ASN A 167 3.42 -5.79 -2.08
CA ASN A 167 3.46 -5.75 -3.54
C ASN A 167 2.33 -6.53 -4.24
N PHE A 168 1.08 -6.29 -3.85
CA PHE A 168 -0.12 -6.87 -4.49
C PHE A 168 -1.02 -5.80 -5.11
N ASN A 169 -1.84 -6.18 -6.09
CA ASN A 169 -2.89 -5.31 -6.64
C ASN A 169 -4.21 -5.49 -5.89
N TRP A 170 -5.07 -4.48 -5.89
CA TRP A 170 -6.40 -4.61 -5.33
C TRP A 170 -7.46 -3.87 -6.16
N TYR A 171 -8.69 -4.39 -6.11
CA TYR A 171 -9.87 -3.76 -6.67
C TYR A 171 -11.11 -4.09 -5.85
N LEU A 172 -12.10 -3.19 -5.91
CA LEU A 172 -13.43 -3.38 -5.34
C LEU A 172 -14.42 -3.52 -6.49
N GLU A 173 -15.08 -4.66 -6.59
CA GLU A 173 -16.11 -4.92 -7.60
C GLU A 173 -17.45 -5.11 -6.91
N ALA A 174 -18.34 -4.12 -7.07
CA ALA A 174 -19.57 -3.99 -6.30
C ALA A 174 -19.29 -4.09 -4.79
N ASN A 175 -19.60 -5.23 -4.16
CA ASN A 175 -19.37 -5.48 -2.75
C ASN A 175 -18.28 -6.54 -2.47
N VAL A 176 -17.45 -6.90 -3.45
CA VAL A 176 -16.36 -7.88 -3.28
C VAL A 176 -15.02 -7.18 -3.37
N LEU A 177 -14.22 -7.27 -2.31
CA LEU A 177 -12.87 -6.71 -2.23
C LEU A 177 -11.86 -7.81 -2.57
N HIS A 178 -11.02 -7.57 -3.58
CA HIS A 178 -9.97 -8.50 -4.02
C HIS A 178 -8.59 -7.87 -3.75
N PHE A 179 -7.66 -8.67 -3.24
CA PHE A 179 -6.22 -8.35 -3.17
C PHE A 179 -5.48 -9.09 -4.29
N ALA A 180 -6.00 -8.99 -5.50
CA ALA A 180 -5.43 -9.55 -6.72
C ALA A 180 -5.55 -8.58 -7.90
N LYS A 181 -4.81 -8.86 -8.98
CA LYS A 181 -4.95 -8.14 -10.24
C LYS A 181 -6.28 -8.47 -10.94
N LYS A 182 -7.03 -7.44 -11.34
CA LYS A 182 -8.20 -7.58 -12.20
C LYS A 182 -7.76 -8.01 -13.60
N GLN A 183 -8.34 -9.09 -14.14
CA GLN A 183 -8.05 -9.55 -15.50
C GLN A 183 -9.34 -9.54 -16.33
N ASN A 184 -9.61 -8.42 -17.01
CA ASN A 184 -10.65 -8.34 -18.02
C ASN A 184 -10.10 -7.67 -19.28
N ASN A 185 -10.11 -8.39 -20.40
CA ASN A 185 -9.54 -7.92 -21.66
C ASN A 185 -10.66 -7.67 -22.67
N ILE A 186 -10.75 -6.43 -23.14
CA ILE A 186 -11.62 -6.06 -24.25
C ILE A 186 -10.91 -6.45 -25.55
N THR A 187 -11.61 -7.24 -26.38
CA THR A 187 -11.07 -7.79 -27.63
C THR A 187 -10.98 -6.75 -28.76
N HIS A 188 -11.72 -5.65 -28.64
CA HIS A 188 -11.76 -4.59 -29.64
C HIS A 188 -10.53 -3.67 -29.56
N ILE A 189 -10.16 -3.11 -30.70
CA ILE A 189 -9.06 -2.16 -30.84
C ILE A 189 -9.64 -0.75 -30.92
N LEU A 190 -9.07 0.17 -30.16
CA LEU A 190 -9.37 1.60 -30.25
C LEU A 190 -8.31 2.32 -31.10
N GLN A 191 -8.75 2.95 -32.18
CA GLN A 191 -7.95 3.83 -33.01
C GLN A 191 -8.76 5.09 -33.36
N VAL A 192 -8.08 6.22 -33.52
CA VAL A 192 -8.73 7.45 -33.99
C VAL A 192 -9.20 7.28 -35.43
N GLY A 193 -10.49 7.51 -35.67
CA GLY A 193 -11.06 7.53 -37.02
C GLY A 193 -12.48 6.98 -37.10
N ARG A 194 -13.12 7.18 -38.25
CA ARG A 194 -14.50 6.74 -38.48
C ARG A 194 -14.60 5.22 -38.32
N ARG A 195 -15.52 4.77 -37.44
CA ARG A 195 -15.75 3.35 -37.12
C ARG A 195 -14.50 2.62 -36.58
N LYS A 196 -13.64 3.34 -35.86
CA LYS A 196 -12.43 2.76 -35.23
C LYS A 196 -12.43 2.87 -33.70
N GLY A 197 -13.57 3.24 -33.11
CA GLY A 197 -13.77 3.24 -31.65
C GLY A 197 -13.40 4.53 -30.93
N SER A 198 -12.47 5.34 -31.45
CA SER A 198 -12.12 6.64 -30.86
C SER A 198 -12.36 7.79 -31.81
N ILE A 199 -12.97 8.87 -31.30
CA ILE A 199 -13.12 10.16 -32.00
C ILE A 199 -11.82 10.95 -31.88
N GLU A 200 -11.26 10.98 -30.67
CA GLU A 200 -10.11 11.80 -30.31
C GLU A 200 -9.24 11.03 -29.31
N LEU A 201 -7.93 11.24 -29.42
CA LEU A 201 -6.93 10.73 -28.49
C LEU A 201 -5.98 11.87 -28.15
N THR A 202 -5.91 12.20 -26.87
CA THR A 202 -5.12 13.33 -26.35
C THR A 202 -4.02 12.80 -25.45
N ARG A 203 -2.75 13.17 -25.75
CA ARG A 203 -1.63 12.93 -24.85
C ARG A 203 -1.64 13.98 -23.74
N MET A 204 -1.83 13.54 -22.50
CA MET A 204 -1.95 14.39 -21.33
C MET A 204 -0.58 14.76 -20.77
N LYS A 205 -0.46 16.00 -20.26
CA LYS A 205 0.73 16.42 -19.51
C LYS A 205 0.69 15.81 -18.12
N VAL A 206 1.78 15.17 -17.75
CA VAL A 206 1.96 14.57 -16.42
C VAL A 206 2.65 15.58 -15.51
N SER A 207 1.93 16.11 -14.51
CA SER A 207 2.51 16.98 -13.50
C SER A 207 3.26 16.14 -12.46
N ASN A 208 4.59 16.27 -12.42
CA ASN A 208 5.56 15.54 -11.58
C ASN A 208 6.06 14.20 -12.16
N ASN A 209 6.48 14.19 -13.42
CA ASN A 209 7.29 13.09 -13.93
C ASN A 209 8.78 13.42 -13.78
N ASN A 210 9.37 13.11 -12.62
CA ASN A 210 10.81 13.22 -12.42
C ASN A 210 11.45 11.95 -12.97
N ILE A 211 12.02 12.03 -14.18
CA ILE A 211 12.72 10.91 -14.78
C ILE A 211 14.03 10.68 -14.02
N GLU A 212 14.30 9.43 -13.66
CA GLU A 212 15.55 9.03 -13.00
C GLU A 212 16.30 8.08 -13.92
N THR A 213 17.51 8.45 -14.33
CA THR A 213 18.31 7.65 -15.29
C THR A 213 19.48 6.93 -14.64
N VAL A 214 19.84 7.29 -13.41
CA VAL A 214 20.90 6.66 -12.61
C VAL A 214 20.39 6.47 -11.19
N VAL A 215 20.20 5.23 -10.77
CA VAL A 215 19.68 4.90 -9.45
C VAL A 215 20.77 4.21 -8.64
N TYR A 216 21.10 4.79 -7.48
CA TYR A 216 21.93 4.18 -6.45
C TYR A 216 21.02 3.38 -5.51
N GLY A 217 21.13 2.06 -5.51
CA GLY A 217 20.30 1.18 -4.67
C GLY A 217 21.06 0.70 -3.44
N TYR A 218 20.47 0.86 -2.26
CA TYR A 218 21.03 0.38 -0.99
C TYR A 218 20.01 -0.48 -0.25
N GLY A 219 20.43 -1.66 0.20
CA GLY A 219 19.60 -2.52 1.05
C GLY A 219 19.73 -2.18 2.53
N GLY A 220 19.11 -3.00 3.36
CA GLY A 220 19.19 -2.91 4.82
C GLY A 220 20.59 -3.22 5.38
N SER A 221 20.82 -2.82 6.62
CA SER A 221 22.08 -3.02 7.36
C SER A 221 22.06 -4.22 8.32
N LYS A 222 20.90 -4.85 8.51
CA LYS A 222 20.72 -6.00 9.41
C LYS A 222 21.49 -7.21 8.89
N ASN A 223 22.00 -8.02 9.82
CA ASN A 223 22.70 -9.28 9.55
C ASN A 223 23.95 -9.17 8.65
N MET A 224 24.47 -7.96 8.48
CA MET A 224 25.64 -7.70 7.65
C MET A 224 26.94 -7.92 8.44
N PRO A 225 27.99 -8.49 7.82
CA PRO A 225 29.32 -8.45 8.39
C PRO A 225 29.82 -7.01 8.46
N PRO A 226 30.67 -6.65 9.44
CA PRO A 226 31.35 -5.35 9.44
C PRO A 226 32.07 -5.10 8.11
N ARG A 227 31.92 -3.89 7.54
CA ARG A 227 32.64 -3.50 6.31
C ARG A 227 34.13 -3.55 6.55
N VAL A 228 34.84 -4.48 5.93
CA VAL A 228 36.30 -4.54 5.90
C VAL A 228 36.81 -3.98 4.57
N ASN A 229 37.85 -3.15 4.61
CA ASN A 229 38.55 -2.74 3.39
C ASN A 229 39.40 -3.91 2.84
N ILE A 230 39.94 -3.75 1.62
CA ILE A 230 40.82 -4.73 0.96
C ILE A 230 42.09 -5.09 1.76
N TYR A 231 42.39 -4.36 2.83
CA TYR A 231 43.53 -4.56 3.73
C TYR A 231 43.11 -5.16 5.08
N GLY A 232 41.85 -5.62 5.22
CA GLY A 232 41.34 -6.29 6.42
C GLY A 232 41.00 -5.36 7.58
N LEU A 233 41.02 -4.04 7.39
CA LEU A 233 40.60 -3.08 8.42
C LEU A 233 39.10 -2.83 8.28
N SER A 234 38.35 -3.00 9.37
CA SER A 234 36.96 -2.55 9.42
C SER A 234 36.93 -1.04 9.21
N TYR A 235 36.06 -0.53 8.33
CA TYR A 235 35.74 0.89 8.28
C TYR A 235 35.02 1.27 9.57
N ASP A 236 35.78 1.61 10.60
CA ASP A 236 35.34 2.51 11.67
C ASP A 236 35.54 3.95 11.16
N SER A 237 34.85 4.29 10.08
CA SER A 237 34.75 5.70 9.75
C SER A 237 33.69 6.24 10.70
N ASN A 238 34.10 7.05 11.67
CA ASN A 238 33.19 7.78 12.59
C ASN A 238 32.11 8.61 11.84
N LEU A 239 32.16 8.65 10.51
CA LEU A 239 31.23 9.32 9.60
C LEU A 239 30.18 8.38 8.98
N LEU A 240 30.44 7.06 8.90
CA LEU A 240 29.48 6.07 8.43
C LEU A 240 28.52 5.72 9.56
N LYS A 241 27.29 6.21 9.45
CA LYS A 241 26.23 5.90 10.42
C LYS A 241 25.69 4.49 10.27
N GLU A 242 25.73 3.92 9.07
CA GLU A 242 25.09 2.63 8.75
C GLU A 242 25.92 1.79 7.76
N ASN A 243 25.98 0.48 8.01
CA ASN A 243 26.60 -0.52 7.12
C ASN A 243 25.56 -1.19 6.22
N ARG A 244 25.11 -0.47 5.17
CA ARG A 244 24.05 -0.95 4.26
C ARG A 244 24.56 -1.98 3.24
N LEU A 245 23.70 -2.90 2.86
CA LEU A 245 23.93 -3.84 1.76
C LEU A 245 24.08 -3.08 0.43
N CYS A 246 25.10 -3.45 -0.34
CA CYS A 246 25.39 -2.91 -1.67
C CYS A 246 25.59 -4.07 -2.66
N PHE A 247 25.21 -3.85 -3.91
CA PHE A 247 25.51 -4.75 -5.02
C PHE A 247 26.60 -4.16 -5.91
N ASP A 248 27.20 -4.99 -6.76
CA ASP A 248 28.21 -4.55 -7.73
C ASP A 248 27.53 -4.19 -9.05
N GLY A 249 27.39 -2.89 -9.29
CA GLY A 249 26.76 -2.34 -10.49
C GLY A 249 27.77 -1.66 -11.42
N VAL A 250 27.36 -0.53 -12.00
CA VAL A 250 28.18 0.23 -12.96
C VAL A 250 29.43 0.78 -12.28
N HIS A 251 30.60 0.45 -12.82
CA HIS A 251 31.92 0.79 -12.28
C HIS A 251 32.21 0.27 -10.85
N GLY A 252 31.52 -0.81 -10.43
CA GLY A 252 31.68 -1.36 -9.08
C GLY A 252 30.99 -0.54 -7.98
N GLU A 253 30.18 0.45 -8.37
CA GLU A 253 29.29 1.16 -7.46
C GLU A 253 27.94 0.45 -7.38
N SER A 254 27.21 0.62 -6.28
CA SER A 254 25.85 0.10 -6.08
C SER A 254 24.81 0.91 -6.87
N LYS A 255 25.02 1.01 -8.20
CA LYS A 255 24.20 1.82 -9.11
C LYS A 255 23.91 1.11 -10.43
N LEU A 256 22.77 1.47 -11.02
CA LEU A 256 22.36 1.07 -12.35
C LEU A 256 21.98 2.30 -13.19
N GLU A 257 22.12 2.20 -14.51
CA GLU A 257 21.90 3.30 -15.45
C GLU A 257 20.98 2.86 -16.61
N LYS A 258 20.05 3.73 -17.02
CA LYS A 258 19.14 3.48 -18.14
C LYS A 258 18.64 4.78 -18.77
N ASN A 259 18.56 4.83 -20.10
CA ASN A 259 18.09 5.98 -20.89
C ASN A 259 18.87 7.30 -20.62
N VAL A 260 20.12 7.19 -20.16
CA VAL A 260 21.01 8.33 -19.91
C VAL A 260 21.30 9.10 -21.20
N ASP A 261 21.37 8.41 -22.34
CA ASP A 261 21.53 8.96 -23.67
C ASP A 261 20.30 9.77 -24.15
N LEU A 262 19.10 9.41 -23.70
CA LEU A 262 17.85 10.06 -24.08
C LEU A 262 17.51 11.27 -23.19
N TYR A 263 17.66 11.12 -21.87
CA TYR A 263 17.21 12.12 -20.89
C TYR A 263 18.34 12.81 -20.14
N GLY A 264 19.60 12.46 -20.43
CA GLY A 264 20.75 12.91 -19.67
C GLY A 264 20.91 12.15 -18.36
N ARG A 265 21.97 12.48 -17.61
CA ARG A 265 22.26 11.86 -16.31
C ARG A 265 21.47 12.55 -15.20
N ILE A 266 20.56 11.82 -14.58
CA ILE A 266 19.69 12.28 -13.48
C ILE A 266 19.78 11.23 -12.38
N GLU A 267 20.43 11.61 -11.27
CA GLU A 267 20.76 10.71 -10.18
C GLU A 267 19.68 10.68 -9.10
N SER A 268 19.41 9.49 -8.58
CA SER A 268 18.59 9.29 -7.39
C SER A 268 19.18 8.21 -6.48
N ILE A 269 18.78 8.23 -5.22
CA ILE A 269 19.14 7.24 -4.20
C ILE A 269 17.86 6.56 -3.75
N GLN A 270 17.86 5.23 -3.74
CA GLN A 270 16.75 4.41 -3.27
C GLN A 270 17.22 3.45 -2.18
N GLU A 271 16.46 3.42 -1.10
CA GLU A 271 16.69 2.57 0.06
C GLU A 271 15.64 1.47 0.10
N PHE A 272 16.10 0.22 0.18
CA PHE A 272 15.30 -1.00 0.26
C PHE A 272 15.63 -1.73 1.56
N ASP A 273 15.26 -1.13 2.70
CA ASP A 273 15.65 -1.60 4.04
C ASP A 273 15.20 -3.04 4.35
N ASP A 274 14.12 -3.50 3.70
CA ASP A 274 13.60 -4.85 3.83
C ASP A 274 14.43 -5.91 3.07
N ILE A 275 15.34 -5.47 2.19
CA ILE A 275 16.28 -6.33 1.47
C ILE A 275 17.60 -6.35 2.24
N PHE A 276 17.81 -7.40 3.01
CA PHE A 276 19.03 -7.66 3.75
C PHE A 276 19.29 -9.17 3.79
N PRO A 277 20.51 -9.64 4.12
CA PRO A 277 20.79 -11.06 4.27
C PRO A 277 19.89 -11.66 5.35
N GLN A 278 19.00 -12.57 4.96
CA GLN A 278 18.01 -13.11 5.87
C GLN A 278 17.70 -14.57 5.55
N ARG A 279 17.34 -15.31 6.61
CA ARG A 279 16.84 -16.68 6.52
C ARG A 279 15.47 -16.76 7.19
N THR A 280 14.49 -17.30 6.47
CA THR A 280 13.20 -17.71 7.03
C THR A 280 13.29 -19.18 7.43
N GLY A 281 13.18 -19.45 8.74
CA GLY A 281 13.15 -20.80 9.32
C GLY A 281 11.76 -21.33 9.56
N ILE A 282 11.69 -22.62 9.83
CA ILE A 282 10.45 -23.34 10.18
C ILE A 282 10.73 -24.21 11.39
N VAL A 283 9.82 -24.17 12.37
CA VAL A 283 9.86 -25.04 13.54
C VAL A 283 9.57 -26.48 13.09
N THR A 284 10.59 -27.32 13.16
CA THR A 284 10.54 -28.75 12.77
C THR A 284 10.18 -29.68 13.93
N GLY A 285 10.37 -29.22 15.17
CA GLY A 285 10.05 -29.99 16.36
C GLY A 285 10.01 -29.12 17.62
N LEU A 286 9.44 -29.67 18.70
CA LEU A 286 9.30 -29.00 19.98
C LEU A 286 10.00 -29.78 21.10
N SER A 287 10.51 -29.07 22.10
CA SER A 287 10.99 -29.65 23.35
C SER A 287 9.88 -29.69 24.41
N GLU A 288 10.11 -30.40 25.53
CA GLU A 288 9.25 -30.30 26.71
C GLU A 288 9.28 -28.90 27.33
N ASN A 289 10.38 -28.17 27.15
CA ASN A 289 10.49 -26.77 27.53
C ASN A 289 9.87 -25.88 26.44
N LEU A 290 8.83 -25.12 26.78
CA LEU A 290 8.10 -24.22 25.86
C LEU A 290 8.97 -23.14 25.20
N ARG A 291 10.15 -22.84 25.77
CA ARG A 291 11.14 -21.90 25.20
C ARG A 291 12.04 -22.51 24.14
N THR A 292 12.01 -23.83 23.97
CA THR A 292 12.97 -24.56 23.15
C THR A 292 12.27 -25.29 22.01
N PHE A 293 12.74 -25.06 20.80
CA PHE A 293 12.27 -25.72 19.59
C PHE A 293 13.44 -26.09 18.68
N TYR A 294 13.17 -26.88 17.65
CA TYR A 294 14.18 -27.39 16.72
C TYR A 294 13.92 -26.89 15.29
N ASP A 295 14.97 -26.50 14.57
CA ASP A 295 14.96 -26.27 13.12
C ASP A 295 16.11 -27.07 12.49
N THR A 296 15.80 -28.28 12.01
CA THR A 296 16.80 -29.17 11.39
C THR A 296 17.31 -28.68 10.04
N ASN A 297 16.71 -27.63 9.47
CA ASN A 297 17.10 -27.05 8.18
C ASN A 297 18.13 -25.92 8.33
N ILE A 298 18.70 -25.73 9.53
CA ILE A 298 19.81 -24.77 9.72
C ILE A 298 21.13 -25.44 9.32
N GLU A 299 21.70 -24.97 8.21
CA GLU A 299 22.90 -25.54 7.58
C GLU A 299 24.23 -24.97 8.11
N PHE A 300 24.20 -23.95 8.97
CA PHE A 300 25.38 -23.29 9.54
C PHE A 300 25.32 -23.21 11.07
N ASP A 301 26.46 -22.97 11.72
CA ASP A 301 26.49 -22.73 13.17
C ASP A 301 26.26 -21.24 13.48
N ILE A 302 25.14 -20.92 14.14
CA ILE A 302 24.84 -19.55 14.57
C ILE A 302 25.92 -19.02 15.52
N ASN A 303 26.52 -19.89 16.35
CA ASN A 303 27.52 -19.49 17.33
C ASN A 303 28.84 -19.03 16.69
N GLU A 304 29.15 -19.49 15.47
CA GLU A 304 30.32 -19.06 14.70
C GLU A 304 30.09 -17.73 13.97
N ASN A 305 28.85 -17.25 13.94
CA ASN A 305 28.39 -16.12 13.13
C ASN A 305 27.83 -14.97 13.98
N LEU A 306 28.23 -14.91 15.25
CA LEU A 306 27.74 -13.90 16.20
C LEU A 306 28.33 -12.51 15.93
N ILE A 307 27.52 -11.48 16.14
CA ILE A 307 27.99 -10.10 16.21
C ILE A 307 28.51 -9.82 17.62
N SER A 308 29.73 -9.30 17.74
CA SER A 308 30.39 -9.09 19.03
C SER A 308 29.53 -8.23 19.97
N GLY A 309 29.18 -8.80 21.13
CA GLY A 309 28.41 -8.12 22.17
C GLY A 309 26.90 -8.02 21.93
N ILE A 310 26.38 -8.64 20.87
CA ILE A 310 24.95 -8.65 20.54
C ILE A 310 24.44 -10.11 20.56
N ASN A 311 23.35 -10.34 21.26
CA ASN A 311 22.70 -11.66 21.26
C ASN A 311 21.91 -11.86 19.97
N PRO A 312 21.97 -13.06 19.36
CA PRO A 312 21.16 -13.39 18.20
C PRO A 312 19.68 -13.37 18.58
N LYS A 313 18.83 -12.98 17.64
CA LYS A 313 17.39 -12.85 17.85
C LYS A 313 16.60 -13.59 16.80
N ILE A 314 15.38 -13.99 17.14
CA ILE A 314 14.39 -14.41 16.16
C ILE A 314 13.12 -13.59 16.31
N THR A 315 12.42 -13.38 15.19
CA THR A 315 11.04 -12.87 15.17
C THR A 315 10.16 -13.89 14.50
N PHE A 316 9.06 -14.30 15.13
CA PHE A 316 8.11 -15.21 14.50
C PHE A 316 7.28 -14.48 13.44
N ASN A 317 7.12 -15.12 12.30
CA ASN A 317 6.30 -14.64 11.20
C ASN A 317 4.87 -15.19 11.28
N THR A 318 4.71 -16.40 11.84
CA THR A 318 3.41 -17.08 11.96
C THR A 318 3.26 -17.72 13.34
N GLY A 319 2.06 -18.23 13.62
CA GLY A 319 1.74 -18.87 14.89
C GLY A 319 1.32 -17.87 15.97
N LYS A 320 1.19 -18.35 17.20
CA LYS A 320 0.72 -17.54 18.34
C LYS A 320 1.73 -16.49 18.80
N LEU A 321 3.00 -16.66 18.44
CA LEU A 321 4.08 -15.74 18.75
C LEU A 321 4.36 -14.75 17.60
N ALA A 322 3.56 -14.76 16.52
CA ALA A 322 3.79 -13.92 15.34
C ALA A 322 3.96 -12.43 15.70
N GLY A 323 5.04 -11.81 15.22
CA GLY A 323 5.43 -10.44 15.52
C GLY A 323 6.31 -10.28 16.77
N LEU A 324 6.39 -11.28 17.66
CA LEU A 324 7.24 -11.21 18.85
C LEU A 324 8.69 -11.54 18.51
N THR A 325 9.61 -10.79 19.13
CA THR A 325 11.06 -10.94 18.96
C THR A 325 11.71 -11.42 20.26
N PHE A 326 12.55 -12.44 20.16
CA PHE A 326 13.23 -13.09 21.28
C PHE A 326 14.73 -13.12 21.06
N ASN A 327 15.51 -12.83 22.11
CA ASN A 327 16.91 -13.25 22.14
C ASN A 327 16.96 -14.78 22.20
N ILE A 328 17.97 -15.38 21.57
CA ILE A 328 18.12 -16.83 21.50
C ILE A 328 19.51 -17.29 21.89
N SER A 329 19.60 -18.57 22.27
CA SER A 329 20.82 -19.37 22.28
C SER A 329 20.63 -20.58 21.37
N PHE A 330 21.72 -21.05 20.75
CA PHE A 330 21.67 -22.11 19.74
C PHE A 330 22.59 -23.28 20.09
N ASN A 331 22.07 -24.51 20.00
CA ASN A 331 22.86 -25.73 20.06
C ASN A 331 22.96 -26.34 18.65
N ASN A 332 24.15 -26.27 18.04
CA ASN A 332 24.36 -26.73 16.68
C ASN A 332 24.26 -28.26 16.51
N SER A 333 24.58 -29.04 17.55
CA SER A 333 24.51 -30.51 17.49
C SER A 333 23.08 -31.04 17.44
N SER A 334 22.19 -30.48 18.27
CA SER A 334 20.78 -30.85 18.30
C SER A 334 19.89 -29.99 17.42
N LYS A 335 20.44 -28.93 16.82
CA LYS A 335 19.71 -27.88 16.10
C LYS A 335 18.61 -27.23 16.95
N ALA A 336 18.85 -27.13 18.25
CA ALA A 336 17.91 -26.56 19.22
C ALA A 336 18.12 -25.06 19.36
N ILE A 337 17.03 -24.30 19.27
CA ILE A 337 16.97 -22.87 19.57
C ILE A 337 16.24 -22.72 20.90
N THR A 338 16.87 -22.06 21.86
CA THR A 338 16.25 -21.71 23.14
C THR A 338 16.08 -20.21 23.23
N MET A 339 14.84 -19.78 23.35
CA MET A 339 14.45 -18.38 23.45
C MET A 339 14.47 -17.90 24.90
N ASP A 340 14.80 -16.63 25.09
CA ASP A 340 14.51 -15.92 26.33
C ASP A 340 13.00 -15.66 26.46
N TYR A 341 12.57 -15.17 27.62
CA TYR A 341 11.20 -14.69 27.77
C TYR A 341 11.07 -13.28 27.20
N TYR A 342 9.94 -13.03 26.54
CA TYR A 342 9.45 -11.70 26.23
C TYR A 342 8.36 -11.35 27.24
N SER A 343 8.40 -10.13 27.80
CA SER A 343 7.40 -9.66 28.75
C SER A 343 6.85 -8.30 28.33
N ASP A 344 5.53 -8.14 28.40
CA ASP A 344 4.83 -6.87 28.21
C ASP A 344 3.73 -6.69 29.26
N GLU A 345 2.87 -5.67 29.09
CA GLU A 345 1.74 -5.41 29.99
C GLU A 345 0.70 -6.55 30.03
N SER A 346 0.67 -7.39 28.99
CA SER A 346 -0.28 -8.50 28.86
C SER A 346 0.24 -9.80 29.48
N GLY A 347 1.56 -9.95 29.64
CA GLY A 347 2.16 -11.06 30.36
C GLY A 347 3.56 -11.42 29.89
N GLN A 348 3.96 -12.66 30.17
CA GLN A 348 5.24 -13.23 29.78
C GLN A 348 5.03 -14.38 28.80
N TYR A 349 5.82 -14.41 27.73
CA TYR A 349 5.74 -15.38 26.64
C TYR A 349 7.12 -16.01 26.36
N PRO A 350 7.19 -17.29 25.96
CA PRO A 350 6.07 -18.22 25.79
C PRO A 350 5.47 -18.69 27.13
N ASN A 351 4.19 -19.06 27.13
CA ASN A 351 3.46 -19.62 28.27
C ASN A 351 2.50 -20.75 27.81
N GLU A 352 1.70 -21.30 28.73
CA GLU A 352 0.80 -22.43 28.46
C GLU A 352 -0.24 -22.18 27.35
N LEU A 353 -0.58 -20.91 27.08
CA LEU A 353 -1.57 -20.53 26.08
C LEU A 353 -0.91 -20.07 24.77
N ILE A 354 0.17 -19.28 24.88
CA ILE A 354 0.88 -18.63 23.79
C ILE A 354 2.31 -19.20 23.74
N PHE A 355 2.50 -20.18 22.86
CA PHE A 355 3.75 -20.89 22.64
C PHE A 355 3.89 -21.27 21.17
N THR A 356 5.10 -21.67 20.76
CA THR A 356 5.39 -22.05 19.37
C THR A 356 4.88 -23.45 19.04
N SER A 357 4.49 -23.67 17.79
CA SER A 357 4.01 -24.95 17.26
C SER A 357 4.86 -25.40 16.06
N VAL A 358 4.88 -26.71 15.80
CA VAL A 358 5.52 -27.25 14.59
C VAL A 358 4.87 -26.64 13.35
N GLY A 359 5.68 -26.19 12.41
CA GLY A 359 5.25 -25.48 11.20
C GLY A 359 5.24 -23.95 11.33
N ASP A 360 5.40 -23.39 12.53
CA ASP A 360 5.57 -21.95 12.70
C ASP A 360 6.86 -21.48 12.00
N SER A 361 6.79 -20.34 11.32
CA SER A 361 7.94 -19.75 10.63
C SER A 361 8.49 -18.54 11.38
N TYR A 362 9.79 -18.29 11.23
CA TYR A 362 10.49 -17.18 11.92
C TYR A 362 11.64 -16.63 11.08
N LYS A 363 12.10 -15.42 11.36
CA LYS A 363 13.31 -14.81 10.79
C LYS A 363 14.40 -14.66 11.84
N LEU A 364 15.65 -14.89 11.45
CA LEU A 364 16.84 -14.72 12.29
C LEU A 364 17.43 -13.30 12.10
N TYR A 365 17.79 -12.67 13.22
CA TYR A 365 18.35 -11.32 13.31
C TYR A 365 19.59 -11.28 14.20
N ASP A 366 20.37 -10.22 14.05
CA ASP A 366 21.58 -9.94 14.83
C ASP A 366 22.65 -11.04 14.71
N VAL A 367 22.74 -11.65 13.53
CA VAL A 367 23.71 -12.69 13.16
C VAL A 367 24.35 -12.31 11.83
N ILE A 368 25.66 -12.46 11.72
CA ILE A 368 26.35 -12.30 10.43
C ILE A 368 25.93 -13.46 9.54
N MET A 369 25.15 -13.20 8.49
CA MET A 369 24.71 -14.30 7.62
C MET A 369 25.89 -14.83 6.79
N PRO A 370 25.95 -16.16 6.53
CA PRO A 370 26.94 -16.73 5.62
C PRO A 370 26.91 -16.12 4.22
N GLN A 371 28.01 -16.25 3.48
CA GLN A 371 28.22 -15.55 2.21
C GLN A 371 27.13 -15.81 1.17
N ASN A 372 26.56 -17.01 1.09
CA ASN A 372 25.49 -17.33 0.15
C ASN A 372 24.24 -16.47 0.36
N TYR A 373 23.82 -16.25 1.61
CA TYR A 373 22.67 -15.38 1.92
C TYR A 373 22.96 -13.90 1.63
N ILE A 374 24.22 -13.48 1.78
CA ILE A 374 24.65 -12.13 1.38
C ILE A 374 24.54 -11.98 -0.14
N ASP A 375 25.04 -12.95 -0.90
CA ASP A 375 25.04 -12.92 -2.36
C ASP A 375 23.60 -12.97 -2.92
N GLU A 376 22.73 -13.80 -2.34
CA GLU A 376 21.30 -13.84 -2.67
C GLU A 376 20.61 -12.49 -2.42
N ALA A 377 20.88 -11.86 -1.27
CA ALA A 377 20.32 -10.54 -0.95
C ALA A 377 20.85 -9.44 -1.89
N LYS A 378 22.14 -9.49 -2.29
CA LYS A 378 22.71 -8.57 -3.28
C LYS A 378 22.03 -8.69 -4.63
N GLU A 379 21.80 -9.91 -5.10
CA GLU A 379 21.16 -10.15 -6.38
C GLU A 379 19.70 -9.70 -6.36
N LEU A 380 18.98 -9.98 -5.26
CA LEU A 380 17.62 -9.46 -5.06
C LEU A 380 17.62 -7.91 -5.07
N LEU A 381 18.53 -7.27 -4.35
CA LEU A 381 18.67 -5.81 -4.32
C LEU A 381 18.93 -5.24 -5.72
N ARG A 382 19.81 -5.87 -6.51
CA ARG A 382 20.13 -5.47 -7.88
C ARG A 382 18.91 -5.58 -8.79
N GLN A 383 18.15 -6.68 -8.69
CA GLN A 383 16.92 -6.89 -9.47
C GLN A 383 15.85 -5.87 -9.09
N THR A 384 15.58 -5.66 -7.80
CA THR A 384 14.62 -4.65 -7.32
C THR A 384 15.02 -3.23 -7.76
N THR A 385 16.32 -2.90 -7.70
CA THR A 385 16.83 -1.60 -8.19
C THR A 385 16.63 -1.46 -9.70
N GLN A 386 16.85 -2.54 -10.46
CA GLN A 386 16.64 -2.56 -11.91
C GLN A 386 15.16 -2.38 -12.28
N ASP A 387 14.25 -3.03 -11.56
CA ASP A 387 12.81 -2.90 -11.76
C ASP A 387 12.33 -1.48 -11.45
N TYR A 388 12.81 -0.92 -10.34
CA TYR A 388 12.59 0.48 -10.00
C TYR A 388 13.08 1.42 -11.12
N LEU A 389 14.32 1.25 -11.58
CA LEU A 389 14.89 2.06 -12.66
C LEU A 389 14.12 1.87 -13.98
N ASN A 390 13.62 0.67 -14.28
CA ASN A 390 12.82 0.40 -15.47
C ASN A 390 11.53 1.22 -15.51
N LEU A 391 10.96 1.49 -14.34
CA LEU A 391 9.76 2.31 -14.15
C LEU A 391 10.08 3.81 -14.22
N GLN A 392 11.14 4.27 -13.55
CA GLN A 392 11.44 5.70 -13.43
C GLN A 392 12.25 6.29 -14.60
N SER A 393 12.98 5.47 -15.35
CA SER A 393 13.82 5.95 -16.47
C SER A 393 13.06 6.26 -17.75
N LYS A 394 11.73 6.26 -17.73
CA LYS A 394 10.89 6.56 -18.89
C LYS A 394 10.04 7.77 -18.63
N SER A 395 9.75 8.52 -19.70
CA SER A 395 8.68 9.52 -19.61
C SER A 395 7.37 8.79 -19.33
N VAL A 396 6.71 9.13 -18.23
CA VAL A 396 5.37 8.64 -17.95
C VAL A 396 4.41 9.28 -18.94
N GLU A 397 3.68 8.45 -19.68
CA GLU A 397 2.69 8.89 -20.64
C GLU A 397 1.29 8.59 -20.11
N SER A 398 0.39 9.55 -20.29
CA SER A 398 -1.03 9.37 -20.02
C SER A 398 -1.81 9.88 -21.21
N TYR A 399 -2.88 9.18 -21.54
CA TYR A 399 -3.73 9.48 -22.66
C TYR A 399 -5.18 9.55 -22.21
N GLU A 400 -5.93 10.44 -22.84
CA GLU A 400 -7.39 10.51 -22.75
C GLU A 400 -7.96 10.18 -24.12
N ALA A 401 -8.86 9.19 -24.19
CA ALA A 401 -9.60 8.87 -25.40
C ALA A 401 -11.08 9.20 -25.24
N LYS A 402 -11.59 10.01 -26.17
CA LYS A 402 -13.01 10.25 -26.34
C LYS A 402 -13.55 9.26 -27.35
N LEU A 403 -14.46 8.39 -26.92
CA LEU A 403 -14.88 7.24 -27.71
C LEU A 403 -16.04 7.58 -28.66
N ASP A 404 -16.15 6.84 -29.76
CA ASP A 404 -17.24 6.97 -30.74
C ASP A 404 -18.48 6.22 -30.22
N PRO A 405 -19.55 6.91 -29.77
CA PRO A 405 -20.69 6.24 -29.17
C PRO A 405 -21.42 5.32 -30.16
N GLN A 406 -21.41 5.65 -31.45
CA GLN A 406 -22.06 4.83 -32.47
C GLN A 406 -21.30 3.52 -32.65
N TYR A 407 -19.96 3.59 -32.71
CA TYR A 407 -19.14 2.37 -32.82
C TYR A 407 -19.32 1.46 -31.61
N LEU A 408 -19.28 2.01 -30.39
CA LEU A 408 -19.46 1.20 -29.18
C LEU A 408 -20.86 0.57 -29.14
N GLN A 409 -21.90 1.32 -29.55
CA GLN A 409 -23.26 0.80 -29.62
C GLN A 409 -23.44 -0.31 -30.67
N GLU A 410 -22.92 -0.11 -31.89
CA GLU A 410 -23.03 -1.08 -32.99
C GLU A 410 -22.31 -2.39 -32.69
N ASN A 411 -21.28 -2.36 -31.83
CA ASN A 411 -20.49 -3.52 -31.44
C ASN A 411 -20.77 -4.00 -30.00
N GLU A 412 -21.77 -3.43 -29.33
CA GLU A 412 -22.17 -3.78 -27.96
C GLU A 412 -21.01 -3.74 -26.94
N ILE A 413 -20.09 -2.78 -27.12
CA ILE A 413 -18.89 -2.64 -26.28
C ILE A 413 -19.26 -1.86 -25.01
N VAL A 414 -19.23 -2.56 -23.87
CA VAL A 414 -19.39 -1.98 -22.54
C VAL A 414 -18.02 -1.93 -21.86
N LEU A 415 -17.64 -0.75 -21.38
CA LEU A 415 -16.38 -0.54 -20.69
C LEU A 415 -16.58 -0.30 -19.19
N ASN A 416 -15.68 -0.89 -18.40
CA ASN A 416 -15.59 -0.75 -16.96
C ASN A 416 -14.18 -0.32 -16.54
N ILE A 417 -14.09 0.28 -15.35
CA ILE A 417 -12.81 0.61 -14.74
C ILE A 417 -11.98 -0.67 -14.51
N GLY A 418 -10.69 -0.62 -14.85
CA GLY A 418 -9.77 -1.75 -14.77
C GLY A 418 -9.82 -2.73 -15.96
N ASP A 419 -10.70 -2.53 -16.93
CA ASP A 419 -10.66 -3.29 -18.18
C ASP A 419 -9.38 -2.93 -18.95
N THR A 420 -8.80 -3.91 -19.64
CA THR A 420 -7.63 -3.72 -20.50
C THR A 420 -8.05 -3.72 -21.97
N ILE A 421 -7.62 -2.73 -22.74
CA ILE A 421 -8.00 -2.56 -24.15
C ILE A 421 -6.80 -2.20 -25.01
N ARG A 422 -6.73 -2.73 -26.23
CA ARG A 422 -5.67 -2.40 -27.18
C ARG A 422 -5.93 -1.03 -27.80
N VAL A 423 -4.94 -0.15 -27.74
CA VAL A 423 -5.00 1.19 -28.34
C VAL A 423 -3.89 1.34 -29.37
N VAL A 424 -4.25 1.80 -30.57
CA VAL A 424 -3.33 2.02 -31.68
C VAL A 424 -3.36 3.49 -32.11
N SER A 425 -2.19 4.12 -32.19
CA SER A 425 -2.03 5.47 -32.72
C SER A 425 -0.67 5.64 -33.41
N ASP A 426 -0.69 5.85 -34.73
CA ASP A 426 0.50 6.16 -35.52
C ASP A 426 1.10 7.52 -35.15
N VAL A 427 0.28 8.46 -34.66
CA VAL A 427 0.73 9.81 -34.26
C VAL A 427 1.55 9.77 -32.98
N PHE A 428 1.16 8.93 -32.03
CA PHE A 428 1.88 8.76 -30.76
C PHE A 428 2.82 7.55 -30.76
N LEU A 429 2.88 6.81 -31.88
CA LEU A 429 3.69 5.60 -32.04
C LEU A 429 3.40 4.54 -30.97
N ILE A 430 2.11 4.36 -30.63
CA ILE A 430 1.65 3.36 -29.66
C ILE A 430 0.82 2.28 -30.35
N ASP A 431 1.07 1.04 -29.94
CA ASP A 431 0.29 -0.15 -30.27
C ASP A 431 0.47 -1.12 -29.10
N ASP A 432 -0.33 -0.93 -28.05
CA ASP A 432 -0.22 -1.71 -26.82
C ASP A 432 -1.58 -1.87 -26.13
N PHE A 433 -1.62 -2.76 -25.14
CA PHE A 433 -2.75 -2.97 -24.25
C PHE A 433 -2.65 -2.06 -23.04
N TYR A 434 -3.69 -1.27 -22.81
CA TYR A 434 -3.75 -0.34 -21.70
C TYR A 434 -4.93 -0.64 -20.79
N GLU A 435 -4.67 -0.65 -19.49
CA GLU A 435 -5.72 -0.68 -18.47
C GLU A 435 -6.42 0.68 -18.38
N ILE A 436 -7.75 0.67 -18.32
CA ILE A 436 -8.58 1.86 -18.09
C ILE A 436 -8.44 2.28 -16.62
N LYS A 437 -7.87 3.47 -16.40
CA LYS A 437 -7.57 4.02 -15.05
C LYS A 437 -8.51 5.14 -14.63
N GLU A 438 -9.13 5.82 -15.60
CA GLU A 438 -10.28 6.69 -15.36
C GLU A 438 -11.34 6.38 -16.41
N LEU A 439 -12.61 6.41 -15.99
CA LEU A 439 -13.76 6.20 -16.85
C LEU A 439 -14.83 7.22 -16.49
N THR A 440 -15.20 8.03 -17.48
CA THR A 440 -16.39 8.90 -17.43
C THR A 440 -17.40 8.39 -18.43
N GLN A 441 -18.62 8.12 -17.97
CA GLN A 441 -19.70 7.66 -18.82
C GLN A 441 -20.93 8.55 -18.62
N ASN A 442 -21.54 8.95 -19.72
CA ASN A 442 -22.77 9.71 -19.68
C ASN A 442 -23.96 8.84 -19.22
N ILE A 443 -24.75 9.35 -18.27
CA ILE A 443 -25.91 8.61 -17.74
C ILE A 443 -27.08 8.56 -18.74
N THR A 444 -27.32 9.62 -19.51
CA THR A 444 -28.44 9.65 -20.49
C THR A 444 -28.08 8.95 -21.80
N ARG A 445 -26.79 8.85 -22.12
CA ARG A 445 -26.24 8.23 -23.34
C ARG A 445 -25.18 7.19 -22.97
N PRO A 446 -25.57 5.95 -22.61
CA PRO A 446 -24.65 4.96 -22.03
C PRO A 446 -23.41 4.61 -22.85
N TYR A 447 -23.41 4.78 -24.18
CA TYR A 447 -22.24 4.54 -25.02
C TYR A 447 -21.31 5.74 -25.19
N ASN A 448 -21.62 6.88 -24.55
CA ASN A 448 -20.76 8.05 -24.56
C ASN A 448 -19.76 7.97 -23.41
N TYR A 449 -18.54 7.57 -23.74
CA TYR A 449 -17.44 7.35 -22.82
C TYR A 449 -16.25 8.27 -23.11
N THR A 450 -15.61 8.69 -22.04
CA THR A 450 -14.23 9.17 -22.04
C THR A 450 -13.43 8.26 -21.11
N ILE A 451 -12.28 7.77 -21.57
CA ILE A 451 -11.40 6.93 -20.77
C ILE A 451 -10.02 7.58 -20.67
N LYS A 452 -9.34 7.41 -19.53
CA LYS A 452 -7.90 7.67 -19.42
C LYS A 452 -7.12 6.43 -19.06
N PHE A 453 -5.93 6.35 -19.63
CA PHE A 453 -5.02 5.21 -19.52
C PHE A 453 -3.57 5.67 -19.69
N GLY A 454 -2.61 4.74 -19.57
CA GLY A 454 -1.17 5.00 -19.60
C GLY A 454 -0.49 4.56 -18.31
N ASP A 455 0.72 5.06 -18.04
CA ASP A 455 1.59 4.51 -16.98
C ASP A 455 1.26 5.05 -15.57
N ILE A 456 0.57 6.18 -15.45
CA ILE A 456 0.20 6.78 -14.15
C ILE A 456 -0.96 6.01 -13.53
N LEU A 457 -0.79 5.38 -12.37
CA LEU A 457 -1.94 5.20 -11.50
C LEU A 457 -2.38 6.59 -11.01
N PRO A 458 -3.66 6.97 -11.08
CA PRO A 458 -4.13 8.22 -10.48
C PRO A 458 -3.55 8.31 -9.08
N LYS A 459 -2.85 9.42 -8.78
CA LYS A 459 -1.93 9.55 -7.64
C LYS A 459 -2.63 9.02 -6.40
N SER A 460 -2.32 7.79 -6.01
CA SER A 460 -2.90 7.21 -4.83
C SER A 460 -2.40 8.04 -3.65
N LEU A 461 -3.24 8.17 -2.63
CA LEU A 461 -2.90 8.84 -1.38
C LEU A 461 -1.54 8.35 -0.81
N LEU A 462 -1.03 7.18 -1.23
CA LEU A 462 0.33 6.69 -1.01
C LEU A 462 1.45 7.68 -1.39
N TYR A 463 1.35 8.37 -2.53
CA TYR A 463 2.32 9.41 -2.91
C TYR A 463 2.29 10.56 -1.88
N LEU A 464 1.08 10.98 -1.47
CA LEU A 464 0.87 11.98 -0.42
C LEU A 464 1.35 11.50 0.96
N PHE A 465 1.15 10.21 1.28
CA PHE A 465 1.62 9.58 2.51
C PHE A 465 3.13 9.42 2.53
N ARG A 466 3.78 9.05 1.42
CA ARG A 466 5.25 8.99 1.34
C ARG A 466 5.87 10.38 1.52
N THR A 467 5.28 11.43 0.93
CA THR A 467 5.77 12.80 1.14
C THR A 467 5.55 13.30 2.57
N ASN A 468 4.44 12.93 3.23
CA ASN A 468 4.17 13.26 4.62
C ASN A 468 5.00 12.42 5.61
N ASN A 469 5.21 11.14 5.33
CA ASN A 469 6.05 10.26 6.13
C ASN A 469 7.54 10.61 5.98
N PHE A 470 7.99 11.08 4.82
CA PHE A 470 9.36 11.60 4.66
C PHE A 470 9.59 12.85 5.52
N SER A 471 8.60 13.74 5.61
CA SER A 471 8.66 14.91 6.49
C SER A 471 8.51 14.55 7.97
N ILE A 472 7.70 13.53 8.31
CA ILE A 472 7.63 12.98 9.67
C ILE A 472 8.92 12.26 10.06
N GLN A 473 9.52 11.44 9.19
CA GLN A 473 10.82 10.78 9.39
C GLN A 473 11.95 11.80 9.58
N GLN A 474 12.00 12.87 8.77
CA GLN A 474 12.91 14.00 9.02
C GLN A 474 12.66 14.65 10.39
N SER A 475 11.39 14.84 10.78
CA SER A 475 11.06 15.43 12.08
C SER A 475 11.43 14.52 13.26
N ILE A 476 11.23 13.20 13.15
CA ILE A 476 11.61 12.21 14.17
C ILE A 476 13.14 12.13 14.28
N TYR A 477 13.84 12.09 13.14
CA TYR A 477 15.31 12.13 13.08
C TYR A 477 15.88 13.40 13.72
N ASN A 478 15.22 14.55 13.53
CA ASN A 478 15.61 15.81 14.15
C ASN A 478 15.29 15.86 15.66
N VAL A 479 14.18 15.24 16.10
CA VAL A 479 13.80 15.17 17.52
C VAL A 479 14.69 14.20 18.31
N SER A 480 15.09 13.06 17.72
CA SER A 480 16.10 12.17 18.33
C SER A 480 17.46 12.87 18.48
N ASN A 481 17.87 13.70 17.50
CA ASN A 481 19.13 14.44 17.60
C ASN A 481 19.09 15.58 18.66
N ASN A 482 17.94 16.24 18.85
CA ASN A 482 17.78 17.26 19.89
C ASN A 482 17.67 16.66 21.31
N SER A 483 17.25 15.41 21.44
CA SER A 483 17.21 14.71 22.73
C SER A 483 18.55 14.07 23.12
N VAL A 484 19.39 13.69 22.14
CA VAL A 484 20.74 13.17 22.38
C VAL A 484 21.75 14.28 22.73
N THR A 485 21.50 15.54 22.33
CA THR A 485 22.42 16.66 22.59
C THR A 485 22.25 17.36 23.95
N ASN A 486 21.22 17.03 24.74
CA ASN A 486 20.97 17.70 26.04
C ASN A 486 21.52 16.97 27.28
N ASN A 487 22.23 15.84 27.16
CA ASN A 487 22.72 15.10 28.33
C ASN A 487 24.23 15.22 28.61
N GLN A 488 24.97 16.13 27.97
CA GLN A 488 26.36 16.43 28.38
C GLN A 488 26.73 17.90 28.20
N LEU A 489 26.31 18.76 29.12
CA LEU A 489 27.05 19.99 29.45
C LEU A 489 26.96 20.23 30.97
N THR A 490 27.80 19.55 31.74
CA THR A 490 28.19 20.07 33.06
C THR A 490 29.14 21.23 32.85
N ASN A 491 28.60 22.44 32.68
CA ASN A 491 29.39 23.66 32.79
C ASN A 491 29.64 23.93 34.27
N VAL A 492 30.77 23.43 34.79
CA VAL A 492 31.38 23.95 36.01
C VAL A 492 32.55 24.83 35.60
N ILE A 493 32.35 26.14 35.58
CA ILE A 493 33.43 27.13 35.78
C ILE A 493 32.84 28.34 36.51
N GLY A 494 33.41 28.67 37.68
CA GLY A 494 33.24 29.95 38.38
C GLY A 494 32.08 29.98 39.37
N GLY A 495 32.38 29.76 40.65
CA GLY A 495 31.40 29.76 41.73
C GLY A 495 30.82 31.15 42.01
N GLU A 496 29.60 31.39 41.55
CA GLU A 496 28.66 32.32 42.18
C GLU A 496 27.24 31.73 42.10
N LYS A 497 26.58 31.60 43.26
CA LYS A 497 25.17 31.19 43.34
C LYS A 497 24.30 32.40 43.04
N LEU A 498 23.59 32.40 41.90
CA LEU A 498 22.51 33.34 41.65
C LEU A 498 21.33 33.04 42.57
N VAL A 499 21.07 33.95 43.51
CA VAL A 499 19.88 33.94 44.36
C VAL A 499 18.78 34.74 43.65
N TRP A 500 17.68 34.08 43.32
CA TRP A 500 16.48 34.75 42.80
C TRP A 500 15.75 35.48 43.93
N GLN A 501 15.62 36.80 43.83
CA GLN A 501 14.65 37.57 44.62
C GLN A 501 13.38 37.77 43.80
N PRO A 502 12.20 37.48 44.36
CA PRO A 502 10.93 37.71 43.68
C PRO A 502 10.56 39.19 43.74
N VAL A 503 10.09 39.72 42.60
CA VAL A 503 9.31 40.96 42.52
C VAL A 503 7.87 40.60 42.19
#